data_AF-A0A7S4NV22-F1
#
_entry.id   AF-A0A7S4NV22-F1
#
_cell.length_a   1.000
_cell.length_b   1.000
_cell.length_c   1.000
_cell.angle_alpha   90.00
_cell.angle_beta   90.00
_cell.angle_gamma   90.00
#
_symmetry.space_group_name_H-M   'P 1'
#
loop_
_entity.id
_entity.type
_entity.pdbx_description
1 polymer ?
#
loop_
_entity_poly.entity_id
_entity_poly.type
_entity_poly.pdbx_seq_one_letter_code
_entity_poly.pdbx_strand_id
1 'polypeptide(L)'
;ASTFSFLFLDFLRTFLLFVFVEETTTTTMADDKRIVMKLCHEGQIRRINLVQRPLSIAEVQRAVSQLFPTEKAVQLTYTDEDGDKVTVSTDLELEEAYNVATESSNAAIIRLNVEAKDVDLQGPHPSGSLLCMSFIDLLDKQQQQEADKKREEEAKKWAEEQKKRVAEEDRMVREAERARQQAAEDARRALEAEERRRKEEEERLRAEQERLEAKRKAEEEASRRLEEELQRLRIEAERKEAEKKRIEAEEKRQREAEELARKEAQRKAEEEEALRIEKALEEAKKAFEEDKSRAREEAKKAAEEQRKAAEAEKKRKEELRKAAEEQRKKDAQEKKEKQRQQYLANHPVREKGMITLMS
;
A
#
# COMPACT_ATOMS: atom_id res chain seq x y z
N ALA A 1 43.18 -19.34 -4.41
CA ALA A 1 42.31 -19.71 -5.55
C ALA A 1 43.02 -20.62 -6.56
N SER A 2 43.70 -21.69 -6.11
CA SER A 2 44.46 -22.59 -7.00
C SER A 2 44.37 -24.07 -6.60
N THR A 3 43.36 -24.43 -5.81
CA THR A 3 43.13 -25.81 -5.32
C THR A 3 41.72 -26.33 -5.65
N PHE A 4 40.88 -25.52 -6.30
CA PHE A 4 39.50 -25.91 -6.63
C PHE A 4 39.34 -26.50 -8.04
N SER A 5 40.39 -26.46 -8.88
CA SER A 5 40.32 -26.90 -10.28
C SER A 5 40.58 -28.39 -10.49
N PHE A 6 41.10 -29.12 -9.50
CA PHE A 6 41.40 -30.56 -9.64
C PHE A 6 40.20 -31.47 -9.35
N LEU A 7 39.20 -31.01 -8.57
CA LEU A 7 38.02 -31.82 -8.26
C LEU A 7 36.93 -31.77 -9.32
N PHE A 8 36.97 -30.79 -10.24
CA PHE A 8 35.94 -30.66 -11.28
C PHE A 8 36.22 -31.51 -12.53
N LEU A 9 37.50 -31.81 -12.82
CA LEU A 9 37.86 -32.64 -13.99
C LEU A 9 37.64 -34.14 -13.76
N ASP A 10 37.78 -34.65 -12.53
CA ASP A 10 37.49 -36.07 -12.25
C ASP A 10 35.97 -36.37 -12.22
N PHE A 11 35.15 -35.38 -11.90
CA PHE A 11 33.69 -35.51 -11.99
C PHE A 11 33.22 -35.64 -13.44
N LEU A 12 33.78 -34.84 -14.36
CA LEU A 12 33.48 -34.93 -15.79
C LEU A 12 34.01 -36.21 -16.46
N ARG A 13 35.14 -36.76 -15.97
CA ARG A 13 35.69 -38.00 -16.52
C ARG A 13 34.88 -39.25 -16.11
N THR A 14 34.26 -39.21 -14.93
CA THR A 14 33.34 -40.27 -14.49
C THR A 14 31.96 -40.12 -15.15
N PHE A 15 31.54 -38.88 -15.46
CA PHE A 15 30.26 -38.62 -16.13
C PHE A 15 30.28 -38.96 -17.64
N LEU A 16 31.43 -38.90 -18.31
CA LEU A 16 31.53 -39.21 -19.74
C LEU A 16 31.67 -40.71 -20.09
N LEU A 17 31.87 -41.59 -19.11
CA LEU A 17 31.86 -43.04 -19.32
C LEU A 17 30.47 -43.68 -19.15
N PHE A 18 29.44 -42.88 -18.88
CA PHE A 18 28.06 -43.35 -18.72
C PHE A 18 27.13 -43.00 -19.91
N VAL A 19 27.67 -42.46 -21.01
CA VAL A 19 26.87 -42.01 -22.17
C VAL A 19 27.25 -42.80 -23.42
N PHE A 20 27.18 -44.13 -23.35
CA PHE A 20 27.16 -44.94 -24.56
C PHE A 20 26.21 -46.12 -24.40
N VAL A 21 25.31 -46.22 -25.37
CA VAL A 21 24.29 -47.26 -25.59
C VAL A 21 23.00 -47.06 -24.79
N GLU A 22 22.09 -46.27 -25.36
CA GLU A 22 20.66 -46.58 -25.32
C GLU A 22 20.06 -46.15 -26.66
N GLU A 23 20.11 -47.06 -27.64
CA GLU A 23 19.18 -47.01 -28.76
C GLU A 23 17.81 -47.42 -28.23
N THR A 24 16.88 -46.47 -28.35
CA THR A 24 15.48 -46.59 -27.98
C THR A 24 14.81 -47.73 -28.75
N THR A 25 14.67 -48.88 -28.11
CA THR A 25 13.60 -49.82 -28.46
C THR A 25 12.41 -49.52 -27.57
N THR A 26 11.36 -48.99 -28.19
CA THR A 26 10.03 -48.85 -27.61
C THR A 26 9.46 -50.24 -27.36
N THR A 27 9.74 -50.81 -26.20
CA THR A 27 9.08 -52.00 -25.69
C THR A 27 8.29 -51.58 -24.46
N THR A 28 6.99 -51.79 -24.58
CA THR A 28 5.96 -51.80 -23.53
C THR A 28 6.51 -51.93 -22.11
N MET A 29 6.08 -51.02 -21.23
CA MET A 29 6.27 -50.98 -19.77
C MET A 29 5.84 -52.28 -19.08
N ALA A 30 6.54 -53.38 -19.36
CA ALA A 30 6.44 -54.63 -18.64
C ALA A 30 7.56 -54.57 -17.61
N ASP A 31 7.17 -54.48 -16.34
CA ASP A 31 8.01 -54.66 -15.14
C ASP A 31 9.38 -55.30 -15.45
N ASP A 32 10.45 -54.49 -15.53
CA ASP A 32 11.85 -54.94 -15.57
C ASP A 32 12.25 -55.54 -14.22
N LYS A 33 11.55 -56.60 -13.82
CA LYS A 33 11.82 -57.37 -12.62
C LYS A 33 13.05 -58.21 -12.88
N ARG A 34 14.18 -57.75 -12.36
CA ARG A 34 15.45 -58.50 -12.34
C ARG A 34 15.21 -59.91 -11.81
N ILE A 35 15.54 -60.91 -12.63
CA ILE A 35 15.40 -62.33 -12.30
C ILE A 35 16.73 -62.82 -11.75
N VAL A 36 16.73 -63.44 -10.57
CA VAL A 36 17.93 -63.99 -9.94
C VAL A 36 17.86 -65.51 -9.96
N MET A 37 18.67 -66.16 -10.79
CA MET A 37 18.71 -67.61 -10.89
C MET A 37 19.82 -68.16 -9.99
N LYS A 38 19.47 -69.02 -9.03
CA LYS A 38 20.41 -69.77 -8.19
C LYS A 38 20.62 -71.15 -8.80
N LEU A 39 21.84 -71.43 -9.24
CA LEU A 39 22.26 -72.71 -9.80
C LEU A 39 23.00 -73.51 -8.73
N CYS A 40 22.53 -74.72 -8.44
CA CYS A 40 23.13 -75.64 -7.47
C CYS A 40 23.74 -76.85 -8.20
N HIS A 41 25.05 -77.06 -8.11
CA HIS A 41 25.75 -78.23 -8.67
C HIS A 41 26.67 -78.81 -7.59
N GLU A 42 26.46 -80.07 -7.18
CA GLU A 42 27.32 -80.78 -6.21
C GLU A 42 27.61 -79.99 -4.92
N GLY A 43 26.62 -79.25 -4.41
CA GLY A 43 26.75 -78.41 -3.21
C GLY A 43 27.35 -77.01 -3.46
N GLN A 44 27.81 -76.70 -4.67
CA GLN A 44 28.20 -75.35 -5.05
C GLN A 44 26.97 -74.56 -5.53
N ILE A 45 26.83 -73.32 -5.03
CA ILE A 45 25.73 -72.43 -5.42
C ILE A 45 26.29 -71.22 -6.15
N ARG A 46 25.87 -71.03 -7.40
CA ARG A 46 26.20 -69.84 -8.22
C ARG A 46 24.94 -69.05 -8.54
N ARG A 47 25.08 -67.75 -8.77
CA ARG A 47 23.96 -66.85 -9.06
C ARG A 47 24.16 -66.17 -10.40
N ILE A 48 23.13 -66.18 -11.24
CA ILE A 48 23.05 -65.41 -12.49
C ILE A 48 21.95 -64.38 -12.33
N ASN A 49 22.21 -63.13 -12.72
CA ASN A 49 21.19 -62.10 -12.79
C ASN A 49 20.83 -61.90 -14.26
N LEU A 50 19.57 -62.16 -14.61
CA LEU A 50 19.03 -61.95 -15.94
C LEU A 50 18.13 -60.72 -15.91
N VAL A 51 18.34 -59.80 -16.86
CA VAL A 51 17.69 -58.48 -16.87
C VAL A 51 16.49 -58.44 -17.83
N GLN A 52 16.40 -59.36 -18.78
CA GLN A 52 15.40 -59.29 -19.86
C GLN A 52 14.59 -60.58 -20.00
N ARG A 53 13.30 -60.44 -20.33
CA ARG A 53 12.45 -61.50 -20.91
C ARG A 53 12.39 -61.32 -22.44
N PRO A 54 12.22 -62.40 -23.22
CA PRO A 54 11.99 -63.80 -22.81
C PRO A 54 13.28 -64.49 -22.35
N LEU A 55 13.14 -65.44 -21.41
CA LEU A 55 14.25 -66.29 -20.98
C LEU A 55 14.45 -67.41 -22.00
N SER A 56 15.63 -67.50 -22.62
CA SER A 56 15.96 -68.62 -23.50
C SER A 56 16.77 -69.69 -22.76
N ILE A 57 16.33 -70.94 -22.83
CA ILE A 57 17.02 -72.10 -22.27
C ILE A 57 18.43 -72.24 -22.84
N ALA A 58 18.65 -71.84 -24.09
CA ALA A 58 19.97 -71.88 -24.72
C ALA A 58 20.97 -70.91 -24.06
N GLU A 59 20.50 -69.73 -23.61
CA GLU A 59 21.34 -68.76 -22.88
C GLU A 59 21.65 -69.26 -21.47
N VAL A 60 20.65 -69.82 -20.80
CA VAL A 60 20.82 -70.41 -19.46
C VAL A 60 21.79 -71.59 -19.52
N GLN A 61 21.63 -72.53 -20.46
CA GLN A 61 22.55 -73.65 -20.66
C GLN A 61 23.96 -73.17 -20.97
N ARG A 62 24.12 -72.14 -21.82
CA ARG A 62 25.44 -71.55 -22.12
C ARG A 62 26.08 -70.96 -20.85
N ALA A 63 25.31 -70.23 -20.05
CA ALA A 63 25.81 -69.65 -18.80
C ALA A 63 26.14 -70.73 -17.76
N VAL A 64 25.36 -71.81 -17.69
CA VAL A 64 25.63 -72.96 -16.82
C VAL A 64 26.94 -73.65 -17.24
N SER A 65 27.16 -73.90 -18.53
CA SER A 65 28.41 -74.49 -19.03
C SER A 65 29.65 -73.61 -18.79
N GLN A 66 29.49 -72.28 -18.77
CA GLN A 66 30.57 -71.36 -18.42
C GLN A 66 30.88 -71.36 -16.92
N LEU A 67 29.85 -71.46 -16.07
CA LEU A 67 29.99 -71.42 -14.62
C LEU A 67 30.42 -72.76 -14.02
N PHE A 68 30.05 -73.86 -14.66
CA PHE A 68 30.35 -75.24 -14.27
C PHE A 68 30.94 -75.95 -15.50
N PRO A 69 32.27 -75.86 -15.72
CA PRO A 69 32.91 -76.56 -16.82
C PRO A 69 32.86 -78.08 -16.55
N THR A 70 31.91 -78.75 -17.19
CA THR A 70 31.74 -80.21 -17.13
C THR A 70 31.90 -80.80 -18.52
N GLU A 71 32.59 -81.95 -18.62
CA GLU A 71 32.74 -82.69 -19.89
C GLU A 71 31.45 -83.44 -20.29
N LYS A 72 30.54 -83.62 -19.33
CA LYS A 72 29.25 -84.30 -19.49
C LYS A 72 28.15 -83.32 -19.89
N ALA A 73 27.12 -83.83 -20.55
CA ALA A 73 25.93 -83.04 -20.85
C ALA A 73 25.23 -82.65 -19.55
N VAL A 74 24.75 -81.41 -19.50
CA VAL A 74 24.14 -80.84 -18.30
C VAL A 74 22.62 -80.91 -18.42
N GLN A 75 21.97 -81.50 -17.43
CA GLN A 75 20.52 -81.50 -17.26
C GLN A 75 20.14 -80.52 -16.14
N LEU A 76 19.21 -79.61 -16.44
CA LEU A 76 18.68 -78.66 -15.47
C LEU A 76 17.38 -79.20 -14.89
N THR A 77 17.24 -79.14 -13.57
CA THR A 77 16.00 -79.52 -12.87
C THR A 77 15.59 -78.45 -11.87
N TYR A 78 14.29 -78.27 -11.64
CA TYR A 78 13.76 -77.45 -10.54
C TYR A 78 12.86 -78.31 -9.64
N THR A 79 12.61 -77.82 -8.43
CA THR A 79 11.65 -78.45 -7.51
C THR A 79 10.35 -77.66 -7.59
N ASP A 80 9.25 -78.32 -7.95
CA ASP A 80 7.93 -77.70 -8.01
C ASP A 80 7.29 -77.55 -6.61
N GLU A 81 6.02 -77.17 -6.57
CA GLU A 81 5.26 -76.98 -5.32
C GLU A 81 4.96 -78.28 -4.57
N ASP A 82 4.93 -79.42 -5.27
CA ASP A 82 4.71 -80.74 -4.71
C ASP A 82 6.02 -81.39 -4.22
N GLY A 83 7.16 -80.80 -4.54
CA GLY A 83 8.49 -81.28 -4.18
C GLY A 83 9.12 -82.21 -5.23
N ASP A 84 8.50 -82.33 -6.40
CA ASP A 84 8.98 -83.17 -7.49
C ASP A 84 10.08 -82.46 -8.29
N LYS A 85 11.03 -83.26 -8.78
CA LYS A 85 12.13 -82.77 -9.62
C LYS A 85 11.70 -82.76 -11.09
N VAL A 86 11.39 -81.59 -11.62
CA VAL A 86 11.01 -81.40 -13.01
C VAL A 86 12.22 -81.00 -13.84
N THR A 87 12.41 -81.62 -15.02
CA THR A 87 13.50 -81.30 -15.95
C THR A 87 13.14 -80.10 -16.81
N VAL A 88 14.09 -79.17 -16.98
CA VAL A 88 13.94 -78.01 -17.87
C VAL A 88 14.77 -78.24 -19.14
N SER A 89 14.07 -78.50 -20.23
CA SER A 89 14.64 -78.78 -21.56
C SER A 89 14.16 -77.81 -22.64
N THR A 90 13.05 -77.11 -22.41
CA THR A 90 12.43 -76.14 -23.33
C THR A 90 12.25 -74.76 -22.69
N ASP A 91 12.08 -73.72 -23.51
CA ASP A 91 11.81 -72.35 -23.04
C ASP A 91 10.50 -72.26 -22.23
N LEU A 92 9.51 -73.08 -22.56
CA LEU A 92 8.21 -73.12 -21.87
C LEU A 92 8.34 -73.65 -20.44
N GLU A 93 9.08 -74.75 -20.25
CA GLU A 93 9.37 -75.32 -18.92
C GLU A 93 10.18 -74.33 -18.06
N LEU A 94 11.02 -73.50 -18.69
CA LEU A 94 11.78 -72.47 -17.98
C LEU A 94 10.90 -71.30 -17.53
N GLU A 95 9.91 -70.91 -18.34
CA GLU A 95 8.91 -69.91 -17.98
C GLU A 95 7.97 -70.41 -16.87
N GLU A 96 7.59 -71.69 -16.91
CA GLU A 96 6.84 -72.35 -15.84
C GLU A 96 7.64 -72.34 -14.52
N ALA A 97 8.91 -72.76 -14.55
CA ALA A 97 9.78 -72.74 -13.37
C ALA A 97 9.93 -71.32 -12.78
N TYR A 98 9.92 -70.29 -13.63
CA TYR A 98 9.91 -68.90 -13.18
C TYR A 98 8.60 -68.52 -12.48
N ASN A 99 7.46 -68.90 -13.05
CA ASN A 99 6.14 -68.58 -12.48
C ASN A 99 5.99 -69.24 -11.11
N VAL A 100 6.34 -70.52 -10.98
CA VAL A 100 6.34 -71.27 -9.70
C VAL A 100 7.22 -70.57 -8.66
N ALA A 101 8.41 -70.10 -9.04
CA ALA A 101 9.33 -69.41 -8.14
C ALA A 101 8.81 -68.03 -7.67
N THR A 102 8.07 -67.33 -8.54
CA THR A 102 7.51 -66.01 -8.27
C THR A 102 6.25 -66.10 -7.40
N GLU A 103 5.48 -67.18 -7.55
CA GLU A 103 4.33 -67.46 -6.68
C GLU A 103 4.77 -67.87 -5.28
N SER A 104 5.80 -68.71 -5.19
CA SER A 104 6.35 -69.19 -3.91
C SER A 104 7.11 -68.13 -3.13
N SER A 105 7.66 -67.11 -3.81
CA SER A 105 8.42 -66.06 -3.15
C SER A 105 8.21 -64.71 -3.82
N ASN A 106 7.94 -63.68 -3.02
CA ASN A 106 7.81 -62.28 -3.48
C ASN A 106 9.07 -61.71 -4.17
N ALA A 107 10.14 -62.51 -4.29
CA ALA A 107 11.33 -62.20 -5.05
C ALA A 107 11.45 -63.20 -6.20
N ALA A 108 11.71 -62.72 -7.42
CA ALA A 108 11.89 -63.54 -8.62
C ALA A 108 13.21 -64.36 -8.55
N ILE A 109 13.29 -65.33 -7.64
CA ILE A 109 14.46 -66.18 -7.39
C ILE A 109 14.17 -67.62 -7.80
N ILE A 110 14.58 -68.01 -9.01
CA ILE A 110 14.49 -69.40 -9.47
C ILE A 110 15.64 -70.21 -8.86
N ARG A 111 15.36 -71.43 -8.38
CA ARG A 111 16.37 -72.37 -7.91
C ARG A 111 16.44 -73.55 -8.88
N LEU A 112 17.55 -73.70 -9.59
CA LEU A 112 17.79 -74.83 -10.48
C LEU A 112 18.92 -75.70 -9.93
N ASN A 113 18.70 -77.02 -9.94
CA ASN A 113 19.73 -78.02 -9.72
C ASN A 113 20.31 -78.44 -11.07
N VAL A 114 21.63 -78.50 -11.12
CA VAL A 114 22.40 -78.88 -12.30
C VAL A 114 22.89 -80.31 -12.07
N GLU A 115 22.53 -81.23 -12.94
CA GLU A 115 22.91 -82.64 -12.86
C GLU A 115 23.66 -83.04 -14.16
N ALA A 116 24.85 -83.64 -14.03
CA ALA A 116 25.63 -84.09 -15.17
C ALA A 116 25.14 -85.49 -15.64
N LYS A 117 24.69 -85.61 -16.89
CA LYS A 117 24.18 -86.85 -17.47
C LYS A 117 25.08 -87.36 -18.60
N ASP A 118 25.38 -88.65 -18.56
CA ASP A 118 26.06 -89.36 -19.65
C ASP A 118 25.03 -89.63 -20.76
N VAL A 119 25.19 -89.01 -21.93
CA VAL A 119 24.29 -89.20 -23.07
C VAL A 119 24.71 -90.46 -23.81
N ASP A 120 24.02 -91.57 -23.55
CA ASP A 120 24.14 -92.80 -24.33
C ASP A 120 23.52 -92.58 -25.72
N LEU A 121 24.35 -92.25 -26.71
CA LEU A 121 23.97 -92.16 -28.12
C LEU A 121 23.71 -93.56 -28.70
N GLN A 122 22.52 -94.12 -28.50
CA GLN A 122 22.03 -95.29 -29.24
C GLN A 122 20.87 -94.88 -30.17
N GLY A 123 21.19 -94.61 -31.44
CA GLY A 123 20.23 -94.43 -32.53
C GLY A 123 20.15 -95.69 -33.41
N PRO A 124 18.94 -96.15 -33.81
CA PRO A 124 18.74 -97.43 -34.48
C PRO A 124 19.00 -97.38 -36.00
N HIS A 125 19.72 -98.38 -36.52
CA HIS A 125 19.86 -98.67 -37.95
C HIS A 125 18.64 -99.45 -38.48
N PRO A 126 17.97 -99.03 -39.56
CA PRO A 126 17.08 -99.92 -40.33
C PRO A 126 17.86 -100.64 -41.43
N SER A 127 18.06 -101.95 -41.25
CA SER A 127 18.62 -102.87 -42.24
C SER A 127 17.52 -103.53 -43.08
N GLY A 128 17.65 -103.44 -44.41
CA GLY A 128 17.45 -104.54 -45.35
C GLY A 128 16.03 -105.03 -45.67
N SER A 129 15.66 -104.96 -46.95
CA SER A 129 15.07 -106.10 -47.70
C SER A 129 14.95 -105.77 -49.19
N LEU A 130 15.90 -106.28 -49.97
CA LEU A 130 15.91 -106.32 -51.44
C LEU A 130 15.39 -107.69 -51.88
N LEU A 131 14.36 -107.74 -52.75
CA LEU A 131 14.16 -108.70 -53.87
C LEU A 131 12.66 -108.91 -54.19
N CYS A 132 12.12 -108.15 -55.16
CA CYS A 132 11.11 -108.62 -56.14
C CYS A 132 10.81 -107.51 -57.18
N MET A 133 11.50 -107.52 -58.33
CA MET A 133 11.23 -106.59 -59.44
C MET A 133 11.05 -107.33 -60.75
N SER A 134 9.89 -107.15 -61.39
CA SER A 134 9.61 -107.35 -62.83
C SER A 134 8.12 -107.38 -63.20
N PHE A 135 7.20 -107.29 -62.23
CA PHE A 135 5.77 -106.99 -62.50
C PHE A 135 5.19 -105.92 -61.57
N ILE A 136 5.77 -105.77 -60.37
CA ILE A 136 5.53 -104.65 -59.45
C ILE A 136 5.96 -103.31 -60.10
N ASP A 137 7.09 -103.26 -60.81
CA ASP A 137 7.65 -102.03 -61.40
C ASP A 137 6.72 -101.31 -62.39
N LEU A 138 5.81 -102.02 -63.07
CA LEU A 138 4.87 -101.41 -64.00
C LEU A 138 3.64 -100.84 -63.27
N LEU A 139 3.15 -101.56 -62.25
CA LEU A 139 2.10 -101.07 -61.35
C LEU A 139 2.62 -99.89 -60.52
N ASP A 140 3.86 -99.97 -60.05
CA ASP A 140 4.57 -98.91 -59.34
C ASP A 140 4.79 -97.71 -60.25
N LYS A 141 5.13 -97.87 -61.53
CA LYS A 141 5.22 -96.73 -62.47
C LYS A 141 3.87 -96.05 -62.67
N GLN A 142 2.78 -96.80 -62.72
CA GLN A 142 1.44 -96.22 -62.84
C GLN A 142 1.01 -95.52 -61.54
N GLN A 143 1.24 -96.16 -60.38
CA GLN A 143 1.01 -95.55 -59.06
C GLN A 143 1.90 -94.34 -58.82
N GLN A 144 3.15 -94.36 -59.32
CA GLN A 144 4.10 -93.26 -59.21
C GLN A 144 3.65 -92.08 -60.09
N GLN A 145 3.17 -92.33 -61.31
CA GLN A 145 2.61 -91.28 -62.17
C GLN A 145 1.35 -90.65 -61.57
N GLU A 146 0.46 -91.45 -60.99
CA GLU A 146 -0.72 -90.94 -60.28
C GLU A 146 -0.33 -90.19 -59.00
N ALA A 147 0.67 -90.68 -58.25
CA ALA A 147 1.20 -90.01 -57.08
C ALA A 147 1.89 -88.70 -57.44
N ASP A 148 2.66 -88.65 -58.53
CA ASP A 148 3.36 -87.45 -58.98
C ASP A 148 2.38 -86.42 -59.55
N LYS A 149 1.33 -86.85 -60.28
CA LYS A 149 0.25 -85.96 -60.69
C LYS A 149 -0.52 -85.41 -59.47
N LYS A 150 -0.81 -86.25 -58.49
CA LYS A 150 -1.44 -85.83 -57.23
C LYS A 150 -0.56 -84.85 -56.46
N ARG A 151 0.76 -85.11 -56.37
CA ARG A 151 1.74 -84.19 -55.77
C ARG A 151 1.84 -82.88 -56.53
N GLU A 152 1.77 -82.90 -57.86
CA GLU A 152 1.78 -81.68 -58.67
C GLU A 152 0.50 -80.85 -58.46
N GLU A 153 -0.67 -81.49 -58.39
CA GLU A 153 -1.94 -80.84 -58.07
C GLU A 153 -1.95 -80.28 -56.63
N GLU A 154 -1.43 -81.03 -55.65
CA GLU A 154 -1.26 -80.58 -54.26
C GLU A 154 -0.26 -79.42 -54.18
N ALA A 155 0.85 -79.47 -54.90
CA ALA A 155 1.83 -78.38 -54.99
C ALA A 155 1.23 -77.13 -55.64
N LYS A 156 0.41 -77.27 -56.69
CA LYS A 156 -0.31 -76.15 -57.32
C LYS A 156 -1.33 -75.52 -56.36
N LYS A 157 -2.11 -76.34 -55.66
CA LYS A 157 -3.07 -75.88 -54.63
C LYS A 157 -2.35 -75.14 -53.50
N TRP A 158 -1.26 -75.72 -52.99
CA TRP A 158 -0.44 -75.09 -51.96
C TRP A 158 0.16 -73.77 -52.44
N ALA A 159 0.68 -73.71 -53.67
CA ALA A 159 1.21 -72.47 -54.25
C ALA A 159 0.13 -71.38 -54.45
N GLU A 160 -1.09 -71.75 -54.85
CA GLU A 160 -2.22 -70.82 -54.96
C GLU A 160 -2.65 -70.32 -53.58
N GLU A 161 -2.68 -71.18 -52.58
CA GLU A 161 -2.99 -70.82 -51.19
C GLU A 161 -1.95 -69.86 -50.61
N GLN A 162 -0.64 -70.12 -50.81
CA GLN A 162 0.41 -69.18 -50.40
C GLN A 162 0.26 -67.82 -51.08
N LYS A 163 -0.06 -67.80 -52.39
CA LYS A 163 -0.33 -66.54 -53.09
C LYS A 163 -1.52 -65.79 -52.51
N LYS A 164 -2.60 -66.48 -52.12
CA LYS A 164 -3.77 -65.87 -51.46
C LYS A 164 -3.40 -65.30 -50.08
N ARG A 165 -2.61 -66.04 -49.28
CA ARG A 165 -2.14 -65.58 -47.96
C ARG A 165 -1.27 -64.34 -48.07
N VAL A 166 -0.32 -64.31 -49.01
CA VAL A 166 0.52 -63.13 -49.25
C VAL A 166 -0.32 -61.93 -49.71
N ALA A 167 -1.28 -62.15 -50.63
CA ALA A 167 -2.15 -61.07 -51.10
C ALA A 167 -3.08 -60.52 -49.99
N GLU A 168 -3.54 -61.38 -49.08
CA GLU A 168 -4.32 -60.97 -47.91
C GLU A 168 -3.47 -60.22 -46.88
N GLU A 169 -2.25 -60.68 -46.60
CA GLU A 169 -1.29 -60.00 -45.74
C GLU A 169 -0.94 -58.61 -46.30
N ASP A 170 -0.66 -58.50 -47.60
CA ASP A 170 -0.44 -57.22 -48.27
C ASP A 170 -1.64 -56.27 -48.15
N ARG A 171 -2.87 -56.80 -48.22
CA ARG A 171 -4.09 -56.01 -48.03
C ARG A 171 -4.17 -55.49 -46.59
N MET A 172 -3.93 -56.35 -45.60
CA MET A 172 -3.95 -55.99 -44.18
C MET A 172 -2.86 -54.96 -43.85
N VAL A 173 -1.65 -55.09 -44.41
CA VAL A 173 -0.57 -54.12 -44.23
C VAL A 173 -0.96 -52.76 -44.82
N ARG A 174 -1.54 -52.71 -46.02
CA ARG A 174 -2.00 -51.45 -46.63
C ARG A 174 -3.15 -50.80 -45.85
N GLU A 175 -4.09 -51.58 -45.33
CA GLU A 175 -5.18 -51.08 -44.50
C GLU A 175 -4.65 -50.55 -43.16
N ALA A 176 -3.72 -51.27 -42.52
CA ALA A 176 -3.07 -50.83 -41.30
C ALA A 176 -2.24 -49.55 -41.51
N GLU A 177 -1.54 -49.42 -42.65
CA GLU A 177 -0.79 -48.21 -42.99
C GLU A 177 -1.73 -47.01 -43.18
N ARG A 178 -2.86 -47.17 -43.90
CA ARG A 178 -3.87 -46.12 -44.05
C ARG A 178 -4.48 -45.71 -42.71
N ALA A 179 -4.77 -46.67 -41.85
CA ALA A 179 -5.27 -46.40 -40.50
C ALA A 179 -4.25 -45.61 -39.66
N ARG A 180 -2.96 -45.95 -39.76
CA ARG A 180 -1.88 -45.20 -39.11
C ARG A 180 -1.74 -43.77 -39.67
N GLN A 181 -1.82 -43.60 -40.99
CA GLN A 181 -1.77 -42.28 -41.62
C GLN A 181 -2.95 -41.41 -41.20
N GLN A 182 -4.16 -41.96 -41.16
CA GLN A 182 -5.34 -41.25 -40.70
C GLN A 182 -5.24 -40.87 -39.22
N ALA A 183 -4.81 -41.79 -38.35
CA ALA A 183 -4.60 -41.50 -36.93
C ALA A 183 -3.53 -40.42 -36.72
N ALA A 184 -2.45 -40.42 -37.52
CA ALA A 184 -1.42 -39.39 -37.47
C ALA A 184 -1.93 -38.02 -37.96
N GLU A 185 -2.76 -37.98 -39.00
CA GLU A 185 -3.37 -36.73 -39.48
C GLU A 185 -4.37 -36.16 -38.46
N ASP A 186 -5.21 -37.01 -37.87
CA ASP A 186 -6.16 -36.59 -36.84
C ASP A 186 -5.44 -36.09 -35.58
N ALA A 187 -4.35 -36.75 -35.17
CA ALA A 187 -3.50 -36.27 -34.07
C ALA A 187 -2.87 -34.90 -34.40
N ARG A 188 -2.40 -34.70 -35.63
CA ARG A 188 -1.85 -33.41 -36.06
C ARG A 188 -2.92 -32.30 -36.05
N ARG A 189 -4.12 -32.58 -36.54
CA ARG A 189 -5.26 -31.64 -36.52
C ARG A 189 -5.68 -31.29 -35.09
N ALA A 190 -5.65 -32.26 -34.18
CA ALA A 190 -5.94 -32.03 -32.76
C ALA A 190 -4.92 -31.09 -32.11
N LEU A 191 -3.61 -31.30 -32.36
CA LEU A 191 -2.55 -30.42 -31.87
C LEU A 191 -2.64 -29.01 -32.45
N GLU A 192 -2.92 -28.87 -33.75
CA GLU A 192 -3.11 -27.56 -34.38
C GLU A 192 -4.33 -26.82 -33.80
N ALA A 193 -5.42 -27.53 -33.52
CA ALA A 193 -6.60 -26.96 -32.87
C ALA A 193 -6.32 -26.52 -31.41
N GLU A 194 -5.52 -27.29 -30.67
CA GLU A 194 -5.09 -26.93 -29.31
C GLU A 194 -4.17 -25.71 -29.31
N GLU A 195 -3.20 -25.64 -30.23
CA GLU A 195 -2.31 -24.49 -30.37
C GLU A 195 -3.10 -23.23 -30.73
N ARG A 196 -4.10 -23.35 -31.61
CA ARG A 196 -4.99 -22.23 -31.94
C ARG A 196 -5.78 -21.75 -30.73
N ARG A 197 -6.35 -22.66 -29.94
CA ARG A 197 -7.06 -22.30 -28.70
C ARG A 197 -6.15 -21.59 -27.70
N ARG A 198 -4.91 -22.08 -27.56
CA ARG A 198 -3.92 -21.46 -26.68
C ARG A 198 -3.56 -20.03 -27.12
N LYS A 199 -3.38 -19.80 -28.42
CA LYS A 199 -3.14 -18.45 -28.97
C LYS A 199 -4.33 -17.52 -28.76
N GLU A 200 -5.55 -18.01 -29.00
CA GLU A 200 -6.78 -17.24 -28.75
C GLU A 200 -6.94 -16.90 -27.25
N GLU A 201 -6.60 -17.82 -26.35
CA GLU A 201 -6.61 -17.56 -24.90
C GLU A 201 -5.53 -16.55 -24.47
N GLU A 202 -4.32 -16.67 -25.00
CA GLU A 202 -3.23 -15.71 -24.74
C GLU A 202 -3.60 -14.30 -25.22
N GLU A 203 -4.20 -14.18 -26.40
CA GLU A 203 -4.69 -12.89 -26.92
C GLU A 203 -5.80 -12.30 -26.04
N ARG A 204 -6.73 -13.12 -25.55
CA ARG A 204 -7.76 -12.68 -24.60
C ARG A 204 -7.17 -12.18 -23.28
N LEU A 205 -6.20 -12.91 -22.73
CA LEU A 205 -5.51 -12.49 -21.50
C LEU A 205 -4.74 -11.18 -21.70
N ARG A 206 -4.07 -11.01 -22.85
CA ARG A 206 -3.40 -9.76 -23.20
C ARG A 206 -4.39 -8.59 -23.32
N ALA A 207 -5.51 -8.78 -24.01
CA ALA A 207 -6.54 -7.76 -24.13
C ALA A 207 -7.16 -7.39 -22.76
N GLU A 208 -7.33 -8.36 -21.87
CA GLU A 208 -7.80 -8.12 -20.50
C GLU A 208 -6.78 -7.32 -19.67
N GLN A 209 -5.49 -7.66 -19.77
CA GLN A 209 -4.42 -6.90 -19.12
C GLN A 209 -4.36 -5.45 -19.62
N GLU A 210 -4.42 -5.23 -20.94
CA GLU A 210 -4.45 -3.88 -21.52
C GLU A 210 -5.67 -3.08 -21.04
N ARG A 211 -6.83 -3.72 -20.90
CA ARG A 211 -8.04 -3.09 -20.35
C ARG A 211 -7.88 -2.71 -18.87
N LEU A 212 -7.27 -3.57 -18.06
CA LEU A 212 -7.00 -3.29 -16.65
C LEU A 212 -5.98 -2.15 -16.49
N GLU A 213 -4.93 -2.12 -17.31
CA GLU A 213 -3.96 -1.02 -17.32
C GLU A 213 -4.60 0.30 -17.74
N ALA A 214 -5.46 0.29 -18.76
CA ALA A 214 -6.21 1.47 -19.18
C ALA A 214 -7.12 1.98 -18.06
N LYS A 215 -7.80 1.07 -17.34
CA LYS A 215 -8.63 1.42 -16.18
C LYS A 215 -7.80 2.04 -15.06
N ARG A 216 -6.63 1.46 -14.74
CA ARG A 216 -5.72 1.99 -13.72
C ARG A 216 -5.23 3.40 -14.07
N LYS A 217 -4.84 3.62 -15.34
CA LYS A 217 -4.42 4.95 -15.83
C LYS A 217 -5.55 5.98 -15.73
N ALA A 218 -6.78 5.59 -16.08
CA ALA A 218 -7.94 6.47 -15.97
C ALA A 218 -8.27 6.83 -14.51
N GLU A 219 -8.14 5.88 -13.58
CA GLU A 219 -8.34 6.09 -12.14
C GLU A 219 -7.26 6.98 -11.53
N GLU A 220 -6.00 6.79 -11.94
CA GLU A 220 -4.88 7.65 -11.53
C GLU A 220 -5.07 9.09 -12.03
N GLU A 221 -5.50 9.29 -13.28
CA GLU A 221 -5.80 10.61 -13.82
C GLU A 221 -6.99 11.27 -13.09
N ALA A 222 -8.04 10.51 -12.80
CA ALA A 222 -9.18 11.00 -12.01
C ALA A 222 -8.74 11.43 -10.59
N SER A 223 -7.86 10.66 -9.96
CA SER A 223 -7.30 10.99 -8.64
C SER A 223 -6.47 12.27 -8.68
N ARG A 224 -5.63 12.45 -9.72
CA ARG A 224 -4.86 13.69 -9.92
C ARG A 224 -5.76 14.91 -10.10
N ARG A 225 -6.85 14.79 -10.86
CA ARG A 225 -7.83 15.87 -11.05
C ARG A 225 -8.52 16.27 -9.74
N LEU A 226 -8.90 15.29 -8.91
CA LEU A 226 -9.49 15.55 -7.59
C LEU A 226 -8.48 16.23 -6.65
N GLU A 227 -7.22 15.82 -6.68
CA GLU A 227 -6.17 16.47 -5.88
C GLU A 227 -5.94 17.93 -6.31
N GLU A 228 -5.87 18.19 -7.61
CA GLU A 228 -5.77 19.56 -8.16
C GLU A 228 -6.98 20.43 -7.76
N GLU A 229 -8.20 19.87 -7.76
CA GLU A 229 -9.41 20.57 -7.32
C GLU A 229 -9.37 20.91 -5.83
N LEU A 230 -8.95 19.96 -4.98
CA LEU A 230 -8.77 20.18 -3.55
C LEU A 230 -7.70 21.26 -3.27
N GLN A 231 -6.61 21.29 -4.04
CA GLN A 231 -5.61 22.35 -3.93
C GLN A 231 -6.18 23.72 -4.31
N ARG A 232 -6.98 23.81 -5.38
CA ARG A 232 -7.66 25.05 -5.76
C ARG A 232 -8.61 25.54 -4.67
N LEU A 233 -9.40 24.64 -4.08
CA LEU A 233 -10.31 24.97 -2.98
C LEU A 233 -9.56 25.46 -1.73
N ARG A 234 -8.40 24.86 -1.41
CA ARG A 234 -7.53 25.34 -0.31
C ARG A 234 -7.02 26.76 -0.57
N ILE A 235 -6.49 27.02 -1.77
CA ILE A 235 -6.01 28.37 -2.15
C ILE A 235 -7.14 29.38 -2.11
N GLU A 236 -8.35 29.02 -2.57
CA GLU A 236 -9.52 29.90 -2.52
C GLU A 236 -9.95 30.20 -1.08
N ALA A 237 -9.94 29.19 -0.20
CA ALA A 237 -10.24 29.36 1.21
C ALA A 237 -9.23 30.30 1.91
N GLU A 238 -7.94 30.12 1.65
CA GLU A 238 -6.88 31.00 2.16
C GLU A 238 -7.04 32.44 1.67
N ARG A 239 -7.40 32.64 0.39
CA ARG A 239 -7.69 33.97 -0.16
C ARG A 239 -8.89 34.62 0.53
N LYS A 240 -9.97 33.89 0.74
CA LYS A 240 -11.16 34.38 1.46
C LYS A 240 -10.84 34.72 2.92
N GLU A 241 -10.00 33.93 3.59
CA GLU A 241 -9.57 34.23 4.95
C GLU A 241 -8.68 35.48 5.00
N ALA A 242 -7.74 35.62 4.06
CA ALA A 242 -6.89 36.81 3.95
C ALA A 242 -7.72 38.06 3.63
N GLU A 243 -8.73 37.97 2.77
CA GLU A 243 -9.66 39.06 2.47
C GLU A 243 -10.47 39.47 3.70
N LYS A 244 -11.02 38.51 4.45
CA LYS A 244 -11.70 38.80 5.73
C LYS A 244 -10.80 39.53 6.71
N LYS A 245 -9.55 39.08 6.88
CA LYS A 245 -8.55 39.75 7.75
C LYS A 245 -8.23 41.17 7.28
N ARG A 246 -8.20 41.41 5.97
CA ARG A 246 -8.01 42.77 5.41
C ARG A 246 -9.19 43.68 5.71
N ILE A 247 -10.41 43.19 5.51
CA ILE A 247 -11.64 43.95 5.81
C ILE A 247 -11.71 44.26 7.31
N GLU A 248 -11.47 43.29 8.19
CA GLU A 248 -11.45 43.49 9.64
C GLU A 248 -10.38 44.53 10.07
N ALA A 249 -9.19 44.46 9.49
CA ALA A 249 -8.13 45.44 9.75
C ALA A 249 -8.49 46.84 9.24
N GLU A 250 -9.19 46.94 8.10
CA GLU A 250 -9.67 48.20 7.55
C GLU A 250 -10.79 48.81 8.42
N GLU A 251 -11.77 48.02 8.83
CA GLU A 251 -12.83 48.45 9.75
C GLU A 251 -12.23 48.93 11.09
N LYS A 252 -11.23 48.22 11.62
CA LYS A 252 -10.55 48.62 12.85
C LYS A 252 -9.88 50.00 12.68
N ARG A 253 -9.18 50.22 11.56
CA ARG A 253 -8.57 51.53 11.26
C ARG A 253 -9.62 52.63 11.11
N GLN A 254 -10.75 52.34 10.48
CA GLN A 254 -11.85 53.29 10.36
C GLN A 254 -12.44 53.66 11.73
N ARG A 255 -12.68 52.68 12.62
CA ARG A 255 -13.17 52.93 13.97
C ARG A 255 -12.19 53.76 14.81
N GLU A 256 -10.89 53.44 14.74
CA GLU A 256 -9.84 54.21 15.42
C GLU A 256 -9.75 55.65 14.89
N ALA A 257 -9.86 55.83 13.57
CA ALA A 257 -9.87 57.16 12.95
C ALA A 257 -11.12 57.97 13.33
N GLU A 258 -12.30 57.34 13.37
CA GLU A 258 -13.55 57.97 13.81
C GLU A 258 -13.49 58.37 15.29
N GLU A 259 -12.96 57.51 16.15
CA GLU A 259 -12.78 57.81 17.58
C GLU A 259 -11.82 59.00 17.78
N LEU A 260 -10.72 59.04 17.01
CA LEU A 260 -9.76 60.13 17.07
C LEU A 260 -10.37 61.44 16.58
N ALA A 261 -11.13 61.42 15.48
CA ALA A 261 -11.87 62.57 14.98
C ALA A 261 -12.92 63.07 16.00
N ARG A 262 -13.62 62.15 16.68
CA ARG A 262 -14.58 62.48 17.75
C ARG A 262 -13.90 63.15 18.93
N LYS A 263 -12.75 62.62 19.38
CA LYS A 263 -11.95 63.22 20.46
C LYS A 263 -11.41 64.60 20.08
N GLU A 264 -10.95 64.78 18.84
CA GLU A 264 -10.50 66.08 18.36
C GLU A 264 -11.64 67.10 18.29
N ALA A 265 -12.81 66.70 17.79
CA ALA A 265 -14.00 67.55 17.77
C ALA A 265 -14.45 67.94 19.18
N GLN A 266 -14.41 67.02 20.14
CA GLN A 266 -14.70 67.30 21.54
C GLN A 266 -13.71 68.31 22.14
N ARG A 267 -12.40 68.14 21.91
CA ARG A 267 -11.38 69.09 22.38
C ARG A 267 -11.58 70.49 21.80
N LYS A 268 -11.93 70.60 20.50
CA LYS A 268 -12.23 71.89 19.87
C LYS A 268 -13.48 72.55 20.47
N ALA A 269 -14.51 71.76 20.77
CA ALA A 269 -15.72 72.27 21.43
C ALA A 269 -15.43 72.75 22.86
N GLU A 270 -14.65 71.99 23.64
CA GLU A 270 -14.22 72.38 24.99
C GLU A 270 -13.33 73.64 24.96
N GLU A 271 -12.43 73.76 23.99
CA GLU A 271 -11.60 74.95 23.79
C GLU A 271 -12.44 76.17 23.40
N GLU A 272 -13.42 76.01 22.50
CA GLU A 272 -14.36 77.08 22.14
C GLU A 272 -15.21 77.51 23.34
N GLU A 273 -15.71 76.56 24.14
CA GLU A 273 -16.47 76.85 25.36
C GLU A 273 -15.60 77.58 26.40
N ALA A 274 -14.36 77.14 26.62
CA ALA A 274 -13.42 77.80 27.52
C ALA A 274 -13.16 79.25 27.07
N LEU A 275 -13.00 79.48 25.77
CA LEU A 275 -12.80 80.82 25.20
C LEU A 275 -14.04 81.72 25.39
N ARG A 276 -15.25 81.15 25.27
CA ARG A 276 -16.51 81.86 25.58
C ARG A 276 -16.60 82.22 27.07
N ILE A 277 -16.22 81.31 27.97
CA ILE A 277 -16.20 81.56 29.42
C ILE A 277 -15.17 82.64 29.76
N GLU A 278 -13.96 82.58 29.20
CA GLU A 278 -12.92 83.58 29.44
C GLU A 278 -13.37 84.98 29.00
N LYS A 279 -13.95 85.09 27.80
CA LYS A 279 -14.51 86.36 27.30
C LYS A 279 -15.62 86.89 28.20
N ALA A 280 -16.54 86.03 28.65
CA ALA A 280 -17.59 86.41 29.58
C ALA A 280 -17.04 86.88 30.93
N LEU A 281 -15.97 86.25 31.44
CA LEU A 281 -15.28 86.68 32.67
C LEU A 281 -14.56 88.03 32.48
N GLU A 282 -13.96 88.28 31.31
CA GLU A 282 -13.34 89.58 31.01
C GLU A 282 -14.39 90.69 30.94
N GLU A 283 -15.52 90.44 30.28
CA GLU A 283 -16.67 91.36 30.24
C GLU A 283 -17.23 91.61 31.64
N ALA A 284 -17.38 90.58 32.47
CA ALA A 284 -17.80 90.71 33.86
C ALA A 284 -16.80 91.51 34.72
N LYS A 285 -15.49 91.32 34.51
CA LYS A 285 -14.45 92.13 35.17
C LYS A 285 -14.50 93.60 34.76
N LYS A 286 -14.72 93.88 33.48
CA LYS A 286 -14.91 95.25 32.97
C LYS A 286 -16.13 95.90 33.60
N ALA A 287 -17.27 95.20 33.62
CA ALA A 287 -18.49 95.66 34.28
C ALA A 287 -18.27 95.93 35.78
N PHE A 288 -17.55 95.04 36.48
CA PHE A 288 -17.24 95.22 37.90
C PHE A 288 -16.32 96.43 38.17
N GLU A 289 -15.29 96.65 37.35
CA GLU A 289 -14.44 97.84 37.48
C GLU A 289 -15.18 99.13 37.12
N GLU A 290 -16.09 99.10 36.13
CA GLU A 290 -16.98 100.22 35.85
C GLU A 290 -17.89 100.52 37.05
N ASP A 291 -18.56 99.52 37.63
CA ASP A 291 -19.41 99.70 38.80
C ASP A 291 -18.63 100.18 40.02
N LYS A 292 -17.40 99.67 40.23
CA LYS A 292 -16.48 100.15 41.27
C LYS A 292 -16.05 101.59 41.04
N SER A 293 -15.85 102.01 39.79
CA SER A 293 -15.54 103.39 39.44
C SER A 293 -16.73 104.33 39.71
N ARG A 294 -17.96 103.91 39.37
CA ARG A 294 -19.21 104.61 39.69
C ARG A 294 -19.41 104.72 41.20
N ALA A 295 -19.24 103.63 41.94
CA ALA A 295 -19.34 103.61 43.39
C ALA A 295 -18.30 104.53 44.06
N ARG A 296 -17.07 104.61 43.54
CA ARG A 296 -16.05 105.57 44.01
C ARG A 296 -16.44 107.02 43.72
N GLU A 297 -17.03 107.28 42.56
CA GLU A 297 -17.50 108.61 42.20
C GLU A 297 -18.69 109.05 43.06
N GLU A 298 -19.64 108.15 43.29
CA GLU A 298 -20.76 108.36 44.22
C GLU A 298 -20.27 108.56 45.66
N ALA A 299 -19.31 107.76 46.12
CA ALA A 299 -18.69 107.94 47.44
C ALA A 299 -17.95 109.27 47.56
N LYS A 300 -17.29 109.74 46.50
CA LYS A 300 -16.68 111.09 46.45
C LYS A 300 -17.73 112.19 46.54
N LYS A 301 -18.83 112.07 45.78
CA LYS A 301 -19.96 113.01 45.84
C LYS A 301 -20.57 113.06 47.24
N ALA A 302 -20.82 111.90 47.85
CA ALA A 302 -21.34 111.79 49.22
C ALA A 302 -20.37 112.38 50.26
N ALA A 303 -19.06 112.13 50.13
CA ALA A 303 -18.05 112.71 51.02
C ALA A 303 -17.94 114.24 50.87
N GLU A 304 -18.06 114.76 49.64
CA GLU A 304 -18.09 116.21 49.39
C GLU A 304 -19.35 116.85 49.98
N GLU A 305 -20.49 116.19 49.86
CA GLU A 305 -21.75 116.64 50.46
C GLU A 305 -21.68 116.64 52.00
N GLN A 306 -21.11 115.59 52.60
CA GLN A 306 -20.85 115.55 54.04
C GLN A 306 -19.89 116.66 54.48
N ARG A 307 -18.87 116.98 53.68
CA ARG A 307 -17.93 118.07 53.96
C ARG A 307 -18.63 119.44 53.91
N LYS A 308 -19.53 119.65 52.93
CA LYS A 308 -20.37 120.85 52.85
C LYS A 308 -21.34 120.95 54.01
N ALA A 309 -21.96 119.84 54.42
CA ALA A 309 -22.85 119.78 55.57
C ALA A 309 -22.11 120.09 56.89
N ALA A 310 -20.91 119.52 57.08
CA ALA A 310 -20.07 119.80 58.25
C ALA A 310 -19.59 121.26 58.29
N GLU A 311 -19.27 121.87 57.14
CA GLU A 311 -18.92 123.29 57.07
C GLU A 311 -20.12 124.19 57.38
N ALA A 312 -21.31 123.84 56.88
CA ALA A 312 -22.56 124.55 57.21
C ALA A 312 -22.91 124.43 58.71
N GLU A 313 -22.68 123.26 59.32
CA GLU A 313 -22.87 123.06 60.75
C GLU A 313 -21.85 123.88 61.57
N LYS A 314 -20.59 123.95 61.12
CA LYS A 314 -19.56 124.77 61.75
C LYS A 314 -19.92 126.26 61.70
N LYS A 315 -20.44 126.75 60.57
CA LYS A 315 -20.97 128.12 60.43
C LYS A 315 -22.15 128.37 61.37
N ARG A 316 -23.13 127.47 61.45
CA ARG A 316 -24.24 127.56 62.41
C ARG A 316 -23.77 127.60 63.87
N LYS A 317 -22.78 126.79 64.24
CA LYS A 317 -22.20 126.81 65.60
C LYS A 317 -21.47 128.12 65.88
N GLU A 318 -20.79 128.69 64.89
CA GLU A 318 -20.13 129.99 65.03
C GLU A 318 -21.14 131.14 65.17
N GLU A 319 -22.23 131.11 64.40
CA GLU A 319 -23.35 132.07 64.52
C GLU A 319 -24.04 131.96 65.88
N LEU A 320 -24.30 130.74 66.36
CA LEU A 320 -24.83 130.52 67.71
C LEU A 320 -23.88 131.04 68.79
N ARG A 321 -22.57 130.90 68.59
CA ARG A 321 -21.56 131.41 69.53
C ARG A 321 -21.50 132.94 69.52
N LYS A 322 -21.64 133.58 68.36
CA LYS A 322 -21.77 135.04 68.23
C LYS A 322 -23.06 135.55 68.87
N ALA A 323 -24.19 134.87 68.65
CA ALA A 323 -25.47 135.20 69.28
C ALA A 323 -25.40 135.05 70.82
N ALA A 324 -24.76 133.99 71.32
CA ALA A 324 -24.55 133.79 72.76
C ALA A 324 -23.62 134.86 73.37
N GLU A 325 -22.60 135.32 72.63
CA GLU A 325 -21.73 136.40 73.08
C GLU A 325 -22.45 137.75 73.09
N GLU A 326 -23.30 138.01 72.10
CA GLU A 326 -24.16 139.20 72.05
C GLU A 326 -25.19 139.20 73.19
N GLN A 327 -25.77 138.04 73.50
CA GLN A 327 -26.67 137.89 74.64
C GLN A 327 -25.94 138.15 75.96
N ARG A 328 -24.71 137.62 76.13
CA ARG A 328 -23.86 137.93 77.29
C ARG A 328 -23.54 139.41 77.43
N LYS A 329 -23.39 140.13 76.31
CA LYS A 329 -23.19 141.60 76.32
C LYS A 329 -24.45 142.33 76.78
N LYS A 330 -25.63 141.91 76.30
CA LYS A 330 -26.94 142.45 76.75
C LYS A 330 -27.16 142.19 78.24
N ASP A 331 -26.91 140.96 78.71
CA ASP A 331 -27.04 140.60 80.13
C ASP A 331 -26.06 141.39 81.01
N ALA A 332 -24.82 141.63 80.54
CA ALA A 332 -23.84 142.45 81.25
C ALA A 332 -24.23 143.93 81.29
N GLN A 333 -24.88 144.44 80.25
CA GLN A 333 -25.38 145.81 80.16
C GLN A 333 -26.59 146.00 81.09
N GLU A 334 -27.52 145.05 81.10
CA GLU A 334 -28.67 145.03 82.02
C GLU A 334 -28.20 144.91 83.48
N LYS A 335 -27.13 144.15 83.75
CA LYS A 335 -26.54 144.03 85.09
C LYS A 335 -25.88 145.33 85.56
N LYS A 336 -25.22 146.07 84.66
CA LYS A 336 -24.70 147.43 84.94
C LYS A 336 -25.83 148.43 85.20
N GLU A 337 -26.93 148.32 84.46
CA GLU A 337 -28.09 149.18 84.62
C GLU A 337 -28.84 148.90 85.94
N LYS A 338 -29.00 147.62 86.32
CA LYS A 338 -29.49 147.22 87.64
C LYS A 338 -28.57 147.69 88.78
N GLN A 339 -27.25 147.62 88.62
CA GLN A 339 -26.31 148.20 89.58
C GLN A 339 -26.45 149.73 89.71
N ARG A 340 -26.69 150.43 88.59
CA ARG A 340 -26.92 151.88 88.58
C ARG A 340 -28.24 152.25 89.27
N GLN A 341 -29.30 151.48 89.04
CA GLN A 341 -30.58 151.66 89.74
C GLN A 341 -30.48 151.31 91.23
N GLN A 342 -29.71 150.29 91.60
CA GLN A 342 -29.44 149.93 92.98
C GLN A 342 -28.60 150.99 93.71
N TYR A 343 -27.68 151.66 93.01
CA TYR A 343 -26.91 152.79 93.54
C TYR A 343 -27.80 154.02 93.80
N LEU A 344 -28.77 154.28 92.93
CA LEU A 344 -29.76 155.35 93.11
C LEU A 344 -30.80 155.04 94.21
N ALA A 345 -31.10 153.76 94.45
CA ALA A 345 -32.02 153.33 95.51
C ALA A 345 -31.42 153.37 96.93
N ASN A 346 -30.10 153.24 97.06
CA ASN A 346 -29.40 153.21 98.36
C ASN A 346 -28.90 154.59 98.83
N HIS A 347 -29.11 155.66 98.06
CA HIS A 347 -28.84 157.05 98.48
C HIS A 347 -30.08 157.95 98.39
N PRO A 348 -31.03 157.85 99.32
CA PRO A 348 -32.13 158.81 99.44
C PRO A 348 -31.80 159.92 100.47
N VAL A 349 -32.00 161.18 100.05
CA VAL A 349 -32.30 162.39 100.87
C VAL A 349 -31.16 163.06 101.66
N ARG A 350 -30.93 164.38 101.44
CA ARG A 350 -31.29 165.47 102.39
C ARG A 350 -30.86 166.86 101.92
N GLU A 351 -31.86 167.62 101.49
CA GLU A 351 -31.88 169.08 101.56
C GLU A 351 -31.72 169.54 103.02
N LYS A 352 -30.68 170.34 103.28
CA LYS A 352 -30.63 171.41 104.31
C LYS A 352 -29.64 172.45 103.80
N GLY A 353 -30.13 173.68 103.62
CA GLY A 353 -29.44 174.76 102.92
C GLY A 353 -28.36 175.47 103.72
N MET A 354 -27.75 176.45 103.07
CA MET A 354 -27.16 177.69 103.61
C MET A 354 -26.52 178.43 102.41
N ILE A 355 -26.89 179.69 102.16
CA ILE A 355 -26.05 180.90 102.34
C ILE A 355 -24.93 181.00 101.28
N THR A 356 -24.57 182.11 100.62
CA THR A 356 -24.98 183.51 100.41
C THR A 356 -23.90 184.03 99.41
N LEU A 357 -24.16 185.20 98.79
CA LEU A 357 -23.22 186.16 98.19
C LEU A 357 -22.80 186.00 96.72
N MET A 358 -23.28 186.98 95.94
CA MET A 358 -22.51 187.92 95.13
C MET A 358 -21.05 187.52 94.84
N SER A 359 -20.75 187.21 93.57
CA SER A 359 -20.17 188.19 92.62
C SER A 359 -20.20 187.64 91.19
#